data_AF-A0A958JUP8-F1
#
_entry.id   AF-A0A958JUP8-F1
#
_cell.length_a   1.000
_cell.length_b   1.000
_cell.length_c   1.000
_cell.angle_alpha   90.00
_cell.angle_beta   90.00
_cell.angle_gamma   90.00
#
_symmetry.space_group_name_H-M   'P 1'
#
loop_
_entity.id
_entity.type
_entity.pdbx_description
1 polymer ?
#
loop_
_entity_poly.entity_id
_entity_poly.type
_entity_poly.pdbx_seq_one_letter_code
_entity_poly.pdbx_strand_id
1 'polypeptide(L)'
;MIGKIIRFCLENKLVVSLFVLFVVVWGVLVAPFDWEIESLPRNPVPVDAIPDIGENQQIVFTKWAGRSPQDVEDQISYPMTVALLGIPGVKTIRSYSYFG
;
A
#
# COMPACT_ATOMS: atom_id res chain seq x y z
N MET A 1 -9.14 -28.90 24.63
CA MET A 1 -9.81 -27.74 24.00
C MET A 1 -10.17 -28.02 22.54
N ILE A 2 -9.22 -28.43 21.70
CA ILE A 2 -9.45 -28.82 20.30
C ILE A 2 -10.57 -29.85 20.11
N GLY A 3 -10.60 -30.91 20.93
CA GLY A 3 -11.67 -31.92 20.84
C GLY A 3 -13.09 -31.38 21.03
N LYS A 4 -13.27 -30.30 21.81
CA LYS A 4 -14.58 -29.64 21.97
C LYS A 4 -14.99 -28.89 20.70
N ILE A 5 -14.04 -28.25 20.02
CA ILE A 5 -14.26 -27.55 18.76
C ILE A 5 -14.62 -28.55 17.66
N ILE A 6 -13.87 -29.65 17.54
CA ILE A 6 -14.15 -30.71 16.57
C ILE A 6 -15.54 -31.29 16.81
N ARG A 7 -15.89 -31.59 18.07
CA ARG A 7 -17.21 -32.09 18.43
C ARG A 7 -18.32 -31.11 18.07
N PHE A 8 -18.15 -29.81 18.33
CA PHE A 8 -19.09 -28.77 17.92
C PHE A 8 -19.29 -28.77 16.40
N CYS A 9 -18.22 -28.88 15.61
CA CYS A 9 -18.30 -28.93 14.14
C CYS A 9 -19.02 -30.20 13.64
N LEU A 10 -18.82 -31.34 14.31
CA LEU A 10 -19.46 -32.61 13.94
C LEU A 10 -20.94 -32.66 14.33
N GLU A 11 -21.32 -32.05 15.44
CA GLU A 11 -22.72 -32.01 15.92
C GLU A 11 -23.54 -30.94 15.17
N ASN A 12 -22.94 -29.78 14.87
CA ASN A 12 -23.63 -28.66 14.20
C ASN A 12 -23.30 -28.58 12.70
N LYS A 13 -23.47 -29.70 11.99
CA LYS A 13 -23.10 -29.80 10.56
C LYS A 13 -23.73 -28.71 9.69
N LEU A 14 -25.00 -28.37 9.93
CA LEU A 14 -25.70 -27.33 9.18
C LEU A 14 -25.05 -25.95 9.34
N VAL A 15 -24.68 -25.58 10.56
CA VAL A 15 -24.01 -24.30 10.85
C VAL A 15 -22.65 -24.25 10.15
N VAL A 16 -21.89 -25.34 10.24
CA VAL A 16 -20.59 -25.45 9.57
C VAL A 16 -20.75 -25.36 8.06
N SER A 17 -21.70 -26.08 7.46
CA SER A 17 -21.94 -26.05 6.02
C SER A 17 -22.35 -24.66 5.52
N LEU A 18 -23.23 -23.96 6.25
CA LEU A 18 -23.62 -22.59 5.90
C LEU A 18 -22.44 -21.63 6.01
N PHE A 19 -21.61 -21.77 7.05
CA PHE A 19 -20.43 -20.94 7.21
C PHE A 19 -19.42 -21.16 6.08
N VAL A 20 -19.17 -22.41 5.71
CA VAL A 20 -18.30 -22.76 4.58
C VAL A 20 -18.85 -22.17 3.28
N LEU A 21 -20.15 -22.32 3.03
CA LEU A 21 -20.80 -21.76 1.85
C LEU A 21 -20.68 -20.23 1.82
N PHE A 22 -20.89 -19.57 2.95
CA PHE A 22 -20.71 -18.12 3.07
C PHE A 22 -19.28 -17.70 2.73
N VAL A 23 -18.26 -18.37 3.27
CA VAL A 23 -16.84 -18.06 2.98
C VAL A 23 -16.51 -18.27 1.50
N VAL A 24 -17.02 -19.34 0.89
CA VAL A 24 -16.81 -19.62 -0.54
C VAL A 24 -17.46 -18.55 -1.41
N VAL A 25 -18.73 -18.21 -1.15
CA VAL A 25 -19.45 -17.16 -1.90
C VAL A 25 -18.74 -15.83 -1.73
N TRP A 26 -18.37 -15.45 -0.51
CA TRP A 26 -17.63 -14.21 -0.27
C TRP A 26 -16.28 -14.19 -1.01
N GLY A 27 -15.56 -15.31 -0.99
CA GLY A 27 -14.31 -15.48 -1.73
C GLY A 27 -14.47 -15.28 -3.23
N VAL A 28 -15.56 -15.79 -3.82
CA VAL A 28 -15.92 -15.59 -5.24
C VAL A 28 -16.14 -14.11 -5.56
N LEU A 29 -16.83 -13.37 -4.69
CA LEU A 29 -17.17 -11.95 -4.94
C LEU A 29 -15.95 -11.03 -4.90
N VAL A 30 -14.94 -11.41 -4.10
CA VAL A 30 -13.73 -10.62 -3.84
C VAL A 30 -12.52 -11.12 -4.65
N ALA A 31 -12.62 -12.30 -5.28
CA ALA A 31 -11.56 -12.86 -6.09
C ALA A 31 -11.12 -11.89 -7.20
N PRO A 32 -9.81 -11.77 -7.46
CA PRO A 32 -9.28 -10.85 -8.47
C PRO A 32 -9.54 -11.32 -9.92
N PHE A 33 -9.97 -12.56 -10.10
CA PHE A 33 -10.22 -13.17 -11.41
C PHE A 33 -11.59 -12.76 -11.96
N ASP A 34 -11.68 -12.57 -13.27
CA ASP A 34 -12.92 -12.21 -13.94
C ASP A 34 -13.80 -13.44 -14.19
N TRP A 35 -14.45 -13.90 -13.14
CA TRP A 35 -15.50 -14.91 -13.25
C TRP A 35 -16.77 -14.18 -13.69
N GLU A 36 -17.14 -14.31 -14.97
CA GLU A 36 -18.28 -13.68 -15.64
C GLU A 36 -19.64 -14.14 -15.07
N ILE A 37 -19.87 -13.86 -13.77
CA ILE A 37 -21.08 -14.23 -13.06
C ILE A 37 -21.98 -12.99 -13.04
N GLU A 38 -22.84 -12.86 -14.05
CA GLU A 38 -23.72 -11.70 -14.26
C GLU A 38 -24.70 -11.43 -13.10
N SER A 39 -24.96 -12.42 -12.25
CA SER A 39 -25.99 -12.39 -11.21
C SER A 39 -25.52 -11.90 -9.84
N LEU A 40 -24.23 -11.67 -9.62
CA LEU A 40 -23.68 -11.37 -8.29
C LEU A 40 -22.88 -10.06 -8.26
N PRO A 41 -22.99 -9.24 -7.18
CA PRO A 41 -22.21 -8.01 -7.03
C PRO A 41 -20.72 -8.33 -6.80
N ARG A 42 -19.82 -7.72 -7.57
CA ARG A 42 -18.38 -8.02 -7.51
C ARG A 42 -17.57 -6.84 -6.96
N ASN A 43 -16.55 -7.16 -6.16
CA ASN A 43 -15.56 -6.20 -5.65
C ASN A 43 -14.17 -6.86 -5.63
N PRO A 44 -13.54 -7.06 -6.81
CA PRO A 44 -12.30 -7.80 -6.93
C PRO A 44 -11.14 -7.07 -6.25
N VAL A 45 -10.28 -7.81 -5.55
CA VAL A 45 -9.02 -7.27 -5.01
C VAL A 45 -8.13 -6.83 -6.17
N PRO A 46 -7.57 -5.59 -6.14
CA PRO A 46 -6.63 -5.16 -7.17
C PRO A 46 -5.38 -6.04 -7.12
N VAL A 47 -5.00 -6.56 -8.29
CA VAL A 47 -3.76 -7.33 -8.46
C VAL A 47 -2.87 -6.61 -9.44
N ASP A 48 -1.58 -6.60 -9.12
CA ASP A 48 -0.53 -6.11 -10.02
C ASP A 48 0.36 -7.29 -10.40
N ALA A 49 0.89 -7.26 -11.61
CA ALA A 49 1.85 -8.23 -12.09
C ALA A 49 3.23 -8.04 -11.43
N ILE A 50 3.52 -6.83 -10.97
CA ILE A 50 4.81 -6.46 -10.38
C ILE A 50 4.61 -6.15 -8.89
N PRO A 51 5.37 -6.77 -7.98
CA PRO A 51 5.32 -6.38 -6.57
C PRO A 51 5.87 -4.96 -6.39
N ASP A 52 5.33 -4.23 -5.43
CA ASP A 52 5.87 -2.91 -5.08
C ASP A 52 7.28 -3.07 -4.50
N ILE A 53 8.27 -2.73 -5.32
CA ILE A 53 9.70 -2.72 -4.98
C ILE A 53 10.21 -1.30 -4.75
N GLY A 54 9.33 -0.30 -4.84
CA GLY A 54 9.67 1.10 -4.67
C GLY A 54 10.15 1.37 -3.25
N GLU A 55 11.22 2.15 -3.12
CA GLU A 55 11.54 2.73 -1.83
C GLU A 55 10.51 3.79 -1.48
N ASN A 56 10.17 3.92 -0.19
CA ASN A 56 9.31 4.99 0.30
C ASN A 56 10.04 6.34 0.19
N GLN A 57 9.98 6.95 -1.00
CA GLN A 57 10.69 8.16 -1.34
C GLN A 57 9.72 9.35 -1.40
N GLN A 58 9.96 10.36 -0.56
CA GLN A 58 9.26 11.63 -0.65
C GLN A 58 10.08 12.63 -1.46
N ILE A 59 9.47 13.21 -2.50
CA ILE A 59 10.09 14.25 -3.33
C ILE A 59 9.59 15.61 -2.87
N VAL A 60 10.52 16.52 -2.57
CA VAL A 60 10.24 17.94 -2.31
C VAL A 60 10.82 18.74 -3.46
N PHE A 61 9.98 19.55 -4.11
CA PHE A 61 10.37 20.30 -5.29
C PHE A 61 10.01 21.77 -5.13
N THR A 62 11.00 22.64 -5.31
CA THR A 62 10.85 24.10 -5.15
C THR A 62 11.33 24.80 -6.42
N LYS A 63 10.55 25.75 -6.92
CA LYS A 63 10.93 26.58 -8.07
C LYS A 63 11.37 27.97 -7.59
N TRP A 64 12.47 28.47 -8.12
CA TRP A 64 12.90 29.86 -7.89
C TRP A 64 13.53 30.43 -9.15
N ALA A 65 12.80 31.32 -9.83
CA ALA A 65 13.17 31.80 -11.15
C ALA A 65 14.25 32.89 -11.15
N GLY A 66 15.14 32.86 -12.13
CA GLY A 66 16.26 33.78 -12.32
C GLY A 66 17.42 33.63 -11.33
N ARG A 67 17.53 32.51 -10.59
CA ARG A 67 18.56 32.31 -9.57
C ARG A 67 19.62 31.31 -10.00
N SER A 68 20.85 31.62 -9.64
CA SER A 68 21.97 30.72 -9.89
C SER A 68 21.79 29.43 -9.07
N PRO A 69 22.30 28.28 -9.56
CA PRO A 69 22.28 27.04 -8.78
C PRO A 69 22.89 27.21 -7.38
N GLN A 70 23.90 28.07 -7.24
CA GLN A 70 24.53 28.37 -5.95
C GLN A 70 23.57 29.08 -4.99
N ASP A 71 22.84 30.10 -5.47
CA ASP A 71 21.84 30.80 -4.65
C ASP A 71 20.73 29.87 -4.19
N VAL A 72 20.30 28.95 -5.07
CA VAL A 72 19.28 27.93 -4.76
C VAL A 72 19.82 26.94 -3.73
N GLU A 73 21.07 26.51 -3.84
CA GLU A 73 21.70 25.61 -2.86
C GLU A 73 21.77 26.28 -1.48
N ASP A 74 22.35 27.48 -1.40
CA ASP A 74 22.66 28.14 -0.14
C ASP A 74 21.41 28.57 0.63
N GLN A 75 20.35 29.00 -0.08
CA GLN A 75 19.15 29.55 0.57
C GLN A 75 17.98 28.57 0.64
N ILE A 76 17.94 27.54 -0.20
CA ILE A 76 16.83 26.57 -0.24
C ILE A 76 17.31 25.17 0.08
N SER A 77 18.15 24.57 -0.77
CA SER A 77 18.44 23.13 -0.71
C SER A 77 19.25 22.75 0.53
N TYR A 78 20.23 23.55 0.94
CA TYR A 78 21.08 23.27 2.09
C TYR A 78 20.31 23.37 3.42
N PRO A 79 19.60 24.50 3.73
CA PRO A 79 18.78 24.58 4.94
C PRO A 79 17.74 23.46 5.02
N MET A 80 17.13 23.12 3.88
CA MET A 80 16.14 22.04 3.80
C MET A 80 16.77 20.67 4.09
N THR A 81 17.90 20.35 3.46
CA THR A 81 18.61 19.08 3.68
C THR A 81 19.02 18.92 5.14
N VAL A 82 19.54 19.98 5.77
CA VAL A 82 19.93 19.98 7.19
C VAL A 82 18.71 19.76 8.10
N ALA A 83 17.58 20.41 7.81
CA ALA A 83 16.34 20.21 8.57
C ALA A 83 15.82 18.77 8.45
N LEU A 84 15.96 18.14 7.27
CA LEU A 84 15.50 16.78 7.01
C LEU A 84 16.38 15.71 7.69
N LEU A 85 17.64 16.00 8.03
CA LEU A 85 18.54 15.06 8.72
C LEU A 85 18.01 14.64 10.10
N GLY A 86 17.21 15.49 10.75
CA GLY A 86 16.64 15.21 12.07
C GLY A 86 15.38 14.34 12.07
N ILE A 87 14.86 13.96 10.88
CA ILE A 87 13.59 13.24 10.78
C ILE A 87 13.80 11.74 11.00
N PRO A 88 13.06 11.12 11.94
CA PRO A 88 13.17 9.68 12.19
C PRO A 88 12.73 8.87 10.97
N GLY A 89 13.48 7.81 10.68
CA GLY A 89 13.17 6.89 9.57
C GLY A 89 13.72 7.31 8.20
N VAL A 90 14.38 8.47 8.09
CA VAL A 90 15.09 8.87 6.87
C VAL A 90 16.39 8.07 6.74
N LYS A 91 16.55 7.34 5.63
CA LYS A 91 17.76 6.56 5.33
C LYS A 91 18.84 7.39 4.65
N THR A 92 18.45 8.13 3.62
CA THR A 92 19.34 8.99 2.83
C THR A 92 18.57 10.20 2.34
N ILE A 93 19.28 11.31 2.12
CA ILE A 93 18.74 12.53 1.54
C ILE A 93 19.59 12.84 0.30
N ARG A 94 18.93 13.14 -0.82
CA ARG A 94 19.58 13.56 -2.06
C ARG A 94 18.97 14.90 -2.46
N SER A 95 19.82 15.91 -2.62
CA SER A 95 19.43 17.23 -3.11
C SER A 95 20.06 17.49 -4.47
N TYR A 96 19.33 18.23 -5.30
CA TYR A 96 19.83 18.73 -6.57
C TYR A 96 19.40 20.19 -6.72
N SER A 97 20.37 21.07 -6.94
CA SER A 97 20.14 22.49 -7.20
C SER A 97 20.46 22.79 -8.66
N TYR A 98 19.46 23.28 -9.37
CA TYR A 98 19.55 23.65 -10.78
C TYR A 98 19.33 25.16 -10.93
N PHE A 99 19.71 25.68 -12.10
CA PHE A 99 19.30 27.03 -12.48
C PHE A 99 17.77 27.02 -12.67
N GLY A 100 17.10 27.93 -11.97
CA GLY A 100 15.67 28.17 -12.09
C GLY A 100 15.47 29.61 -12.50
#